data_AF-A0A9J2P676-F1
#
_entry.id   AF-A0A9J2P676-F1
#
_cell.length_a   1.000
_cell.length_b   1.000
_cell.length_c   1.000
_cell.angle_alpha   90.00
_cell.angle_beta   90.00
_cell.angle_gamma   90.00
#
_symmetry.space_group_name_H-M   'P 1'
#
loop_
_entity.id
_entity.type
_entity.pdbx_description
1 polymer ?
#
loop_
_entity_poly.entity_id
_entity_poly.type
_entity_poly.pdbx_seq_one_letter_code
_entity_poly.pdbx_strand_id
1 'polypeptide(L)'
;MSDYDRLAEQLRHPDNPIVFMEMTAGGAPIGTIKMELFADVCPKTAENFRQFCTGEFRRDGVPVGYKNAQFHRVIKDFMIQGGDFVNGDGTGMTSIYGSKFRDENFDLEHSGPGILSMANAGPDTNGCQFFITCAKCDFLDKKHVVFGRVLDGLLTVRKIENVPTGQNNKPKIPIVVLLGEGAVGKSSLMLRYVENKFNPRHISTIQASFLCKKIVVDGNAVILNIWDTAGQEKFHALGPIYYRDSHGALLIYDITDLHSFEKVKSWVKELRRILGESVVLLIVGNKTDLERNRNVERQTALEYAKSVGADHCETSAKNNVGINEAFELLTKAMIERAKKTQLASTDGACGRAPSRRNNLLIVDDPPTSDKKCCSG
;
A
#
# COMPACT_ATOMS: atom_id res chain seq x y z
N MET A 1 -12.76 33.96 -0.52
CA MET A 1 -11.37 33.54 -0.81
C MET A 1 -11.40 32.10 -1.23
N SER A 2 -10.86 31.84 -2.42
CA SER A 2 -10.58 30.49 -2.89
C SER A 2 -9.48 29.84 -2.03
N ASP A 3 -9.38 28.52 -2.06
CA ASP A 3 -8.25 27.81 -1.42
C ASP A 3 -6.89 28.23 -2.00
N TYR A 4 -6.87 28.71 -3.24
CA TYR A 4 -5.67 29.23 -3.89
C TYR A 4 -5.23 30.55 -3.24
N ASP A 5 -6.15 31.48 -3.00
CA ASP A 5 -5.84 32.79 -2.40
C ASP A 5 -5.18 32.63 -1.03
N ARG A 6 -5.65 31.66 -0.22
CA ARG A 6 -5.09 31.33 1.10
C ARG A 6 -3.68 30.75 1.03
N LEU A 7 -3.37 30.01 -0.03
CA LEU A 7 -2.04 29.41 -0.23
C LEU A 7 -1.06 30.45 -0.80
N ALA A 8 -1.55 31.33 -1.67
CA ALA A 8 -0.78 32.42 -2.27
C ALA A 8 -0.20 33.36 -1.19
N GLU A 9 -0.95 33.64 -0.12
CA GLU A 9 -0.50 34.43 1.02
C GLU A 9 0.68 33.79 1.80
N GLN A 10 0.86 32.48 1.70
CA GLN A 10 1.89 31.74 2.42
C GLN A 10 3.17 31.56 1.60
N LEU A 11 3.14 31.88 0.30
CA LEU A 11 4.27 31.70 -0.61
C LEU A 11 5.48 32.50 -0.16
N ARG A 12 6.66 31.94 -0.42
CA ARG A 12 7.93 32.65 -0.24
C ARG A 12 8.10 33.73 -1.32
N HIS A 13 7.62 33.45 -2.53
CA HIS A 13 7.60 34.39 -3.64
C HIS A 13 6.25 34.32 -4.36
N PRO A 14 5.59 35.46 -4.67
CA PRO A 14 4.23 35.48 -5.20
C PRO A 14 4.08 34.74 -6.53
N ASP A 15 5.14 34.73 -7.35
CA ASP A 15 5.14 34.07 -8.66
C ASP A 15 5.55 32.59 -8.61
N ASN A 16 5.80 32.03 -7.42
CA ASN A 16 6.19 30.64 -7.31
C ASN A 16 5.04 29.69 -7.70
N PRO A 17 5.30 28.68 -8.55
CA PRO A 17 4.29 27.71 -8.90
C PRO A 17 3.81 26.90 -7.70
N ILE A 18 2.50 26.65 -7.64
CA ILE A 18 1.90 25.69 -6.72
C ILE A 18 1.49 24.45 -7.53
N VAL A 19 1.96 23.30 -7.08
CA VAL A 19 1.53 21.99 -7.61
C VAL A 19 0.89 21.18 -6.50
N PHE A 20 0.12 20.16 -6.86
CA PHE A 20 -0.47 19.25 -5.90
C PHE A 20 -0.34 17.81 -6.37
N MET A 21 -0.37 16.90 -5.40
CA MET A 21 -0.45 15.47 -5.67
C MET A 21 -1.49 14.85 -4.75
N GLU A 22 -2.42 14.11 -5.33
CA GLU A 22 -3.36 13.29 -4.59
C GLU A 22 -2.70 11.96 -4.21
N MET A 23 -2.72 11.65 -2.92
CA MET A 23 -2.05 10.49 -2.38
C MET A 23 -3.05 9.37 -2.14
N THR A 24 -2.70 8.18 -2.61
CA THR A 24 -3.39 6.96 -2.24
C THR A 24 -2.44 6.00 -1.54
N ALA A 25 -2.93 5.32 -0.51
CA ALA A 25 -2.25 4.18 0.09
C ALA A 25 -3.09 2.95 -0.22
N GLY A 26 -2.58 2.11 -1.10
CA GLY A 26 -3.29 0.90 -1.48
C GLY A 26 -4.63 1.18 -2.16
N GLY A 27 -4.70 2.19 -3.03
CA GLY A 27 -5.93 2.61 -3.70
C GLY A 27 -6.88 3.48 -2.86
N ALA A 28 -6.70 3.55 -1.54
CA ALA A 28 -7.50 4.43 -0.69
C ALA A 28 -6.92 5.86 -0.71
N PRO A 29 -7.72 6.91 -0.98
CA PRO A 29 -7.27 8.29 -0.81
C PRO A 29 -6.86 8.55 0.64
N ILE A 30 -5.63 9.03 0.86
CA ILE A 30 -5.10 9.36 2.20
C ILE A 30 -4.95 10.87 2.43
N GLY A 31 -5.01 11.66 1.36
CA GLY A 31 -5.00 13.11 1.39
C GLY A 31 -4.33 13.71 0.16
N THR A 32 -4.29 15.03 0.10
CA THR A 32 -3.60 15.78 -0.95
C THR A 32 -2.39 16.48 -0.34
N ILE A 33 -1.28 16.52 -1.07
CA ILE A 33 -0.09 17.32 -0.71
C ILE A 33 -0.02 18.48 -1.70
N LYS A 34 -0.06 19.72 -1.21
CA LYS A 34 0.11 20.93 -2.01
C LYS A 34 1.48 21.52 -1.72
N MET A 35 2.22 21.85 -2.78
CA MET A 35 3.63 22.16 -2.70
C MET A 35 3.92 23.44 -3.47
N GLU A 36 4.68 24.34 -2.84
CA GLU A 36 5.32 25.48 -3.49
C GLU A 36 6.62 25.00 -4.13
N LEU A 37 6.84 25.39 -5.38
CA LEU A 37 8.11 25.20 -6.08
C LEU A 37 8.87 26.53 -6.11
N PHE A 38 10.12 26.53 -5.66
CA PHE A 38 10.98 27.72 -5.57
C PHE A 38 11.57 28.09 -6.93
N ALA A 39 10.70 28.46 -7.88
CA ALA A 39 11.13 28.89 -9.21
C ALA A 39 11.96 30.19 -9.17
N ASP A 40 11.81 30.98 -8.10
CA ASP A 40 12.61 32.16 -7.81
C ASP A 40 14.10 31.84 -7.53
N VAL A 41 14.43 30.63 -7.06
CA VAL A 41 15.80 30.21 -6.72
C VAL A 41 16.31 29.09 -7.64
N CYS A 42 15.47 28.10 -7.91
CA CYS A 42 15.81 26.91 -8.70
C CYS A 42 14.85 26.76 -9.90
N PRO A 43 14.83 27.70 -10.86
CA PRO A 43 13.85 27.71 -11.95
C PRO A 43 13.89 26.46 -12.82
N LYS A 44 15.08 25.89 -13.11
CA LYS A 44 15.17 24.68 -13.94
C LYS A 44 14.66 23.45 -13.19
N THR A 45 15.02 23.33 -11.92
CA THR A 45 14.60 22.21 -11.08
C THR A 45 13.10 22.25 -10.82
N ALA A 46 12.57 23.45 -10.51
CA ALA A 46 11.15 23.70 -10.33
C ALA A 46 10.35 23.38 -11.61
N GLU A 47 10.82 23.82 -12.79
CA GLU A 47 10.12 23.57 -14.06
C GLU A 47 10.12 22.08 -14.43
N ASN A 48 11.24 21.38 -14.22
CA ASN A 48 11.31 19.93 -14.39
C ASN A 48 10.26 19.20 -13.54
N PHE A 49 10.16 19.56 -12.26
CA PHE A 49 9.18 18.95 -11.36
C PHE A 49 7.73 19.32 -11.74
N ARG A 50 7.48 20.59 -12.08
CA ARG A 50 6.16 21.10 -12.46
C ARG A 50 5.61 20.36 -13.69
N GLN A 51 6.41 20.22 -14.74
CA GLN A 51 5.98 19.53 -15.97
C GLN A 51 5.65 18.05 -15.74
N PHE A 52 6.39 17.37 -14.85
CA PHE A 52 6.05 16.00 -14.46
C PHE A 52 4.81 15.92 -13.57
N CYS A 53 4.48 16.96 -12.81
CA CYS A 53 3.20 17.04 -12.09
C CYS A 53 2.01 17.22 -13.06
N THR A 54 2.15 18.09 -14.07
CA THR A 54 1.05 18.42 -14.99
C THR A 54 0.91 17.46 -16.16
N GLY A 55 1.97 16.72 -16.50
CA GLY A 55 2.01 15.86 -17.69
C GLY A 55 2.15 16.65 -19.00
N GLU A 56 2.61 17.90 -18.94
CA GLU A 56 2.91 18.70 -20.13
C GLU A 56 4.07 18.13 -20.94
N PHE A 57 5.06 17.54 -20.25
CA PHE A 57 6.16 16.87 -20.91
C PHE A 57 5.67 15.56 -21.55
N ARG A 58 5.99 15.38 -22.84
CA ARG A 58 5.60 14.22 -23.62
C ARG A 58 6.81 13.48 -24.14
N ARG A 59 6.76 12.15 -24.08
CA ARG A 59 7.72 11.25 -24.72
C ARG A 59 6.97 10.42 -25.75
N ASP A 60 7.42 10.46 -27.00
CA ASP A 60 6.77 9.78 -28.12
C ASP A 60 5.26 10.11 -28.24
N GLY A 61 4.90 11.37 -27.97
CA GLY A 61 3.53 11.86 -28.00
C GLY A 61 2.68 11.54 -26.76
N VAL A 62 3.19 10.73 -25.83
CA VAL A 62 2.49 10.32 -24.60
C VAL A 62 2.91 11.21 -23.42
N PRO A 63 1.96 11.78 -22.66
CA PRO A 63 2.25 12.46 -21.40
C PRO A 63 3.00 11.55 -20.43
N VAL A 64 4.13 12.00 -19.89
CA VAL A 64 4.89 11.28 -18.86
C VAL A 64 5.07 12.17 -17.64
N GLY A 65 5.04 11.57 -16.45
CA GLY A 65 5.13 12.33 -15.21
C GLY A 65 4.74 11.50 -13.99
N TYR A 66 4.43 12.18 -12.89
CA TYR A 66 4.23 11.57 -11.57
C TYR A 66 2.90 10.88 -11.38
N LYS A 67 1.97 10.97 -12.34
CA LYS A 67 0.70 10.25 -12.25
C LYS A 67 0.97 8.74 -12.19
N ASN A 68 0.45 8.09 -11.14
CA ASN A 68 0.68 6.69 -10.80
C ASN A 68 2.12 6.32 -10.35
N ALA A 69 3.01 7.30 -10.21
CA ALA A 69 4.32 7.07 -9.60
C ALA A 69 4.17 6.73 -8.11
N GLN A 70 5.11 5.95 -7.58
CA GLN A 70 5.08 5.48 -6.19
C GLN A 70 6.19 6.11 -5.36
N PHE A 71 5.99 6.14 -4.04
CA PHE A 71 7.09 6.30 -3.09
C PHE A 71 7.75 4.93 -2.91
N HIS A 72 8.89 4.70 -3.56
CA HIS A 72 9.60 3.42 -3.52
C HIS A 72 10.47 3.26 -2.26
N ARG A 73 10.69 4.34 -1.50
CA ARG A 73 11.49 4.33 -0.27
C ARG A 73 10.94 5.31 0.76
N VAL A 74 10.60 4.83 1.95
CA VAL A 74 10.04 5.61 3.06
C VAL A 74 10.82 5.31 4.33
N ILE A 75 11.51 6.32 4.87
CA ILE A 75 12.30 6.19 6.10
C ILE A 75 11.73 7.15 7.15
N LYS A 76 11.15 6.56 8.20
CA LYS A 76 10.60 7.30 9.33
C LYS A 76 11.66 8.19 9.99
N ASP A 77 11.25 9.39 10.38
CA ASP A 77 12.09 10.44 10.96
C ASP A 77 13.23 10.91 10.04
N PHE A 78 13.14 10.60 8.75
CA PHE A 78 14.12 11.03 7.76
C PHE A 78 13.46 11.62 6.51
N MET A 79 12.94 10.79 5.60
CA MET A 79 12.37 11.25 4.33
C MET A 79 11.51 10.19 3.63
N ILE A 80 10.64 10.67 2.72
CA ILE A 80 9.90 9.84 1.75
C ILE A 80 10.38 10.15 0.34
N GLN A 81 10.87 9.15 -0.39
CA GLN A 81 11.43 9.27 -1.74
C GLN A 81 10.54 8.55 -2.76
N GLY A 82 10.29 9.24 -3.87
CA GLY A 82 9.43 8.78 -4.96
C GLY A 82 9.79 9.43 -6.28
N GLY A 83 8.85 9.44 -7.22
CA GLY A 83 9.00 10.10 -8.51
C GLY A 83 9.72 9.27 -9.59
N ASP A 84 10.08 8.02 -9.29
CA ASP A 84 10.57 7.09 -10.31
C ASP A 84 9.38 6.51 -11.09
N PHE A 85 8.90 7.24 -12.09
CA PHE A 85 7.89 6.75 -13.04
C PHE A 85 8.48 5.98 -14.23
N VAL A 86 9.80 5.77 -14.26
CA VAL A 86 10.48 5.04 -15.34
C VAL A 86 10.55 3.56 -15.00
N ASN A 87 11.07 3.23 -13.81
CA ASN A 87 11.25 1.85 -13.34
C ASN A 87 10.44 1.54 -12.06
N GLY A 88 10.08 2.55 -11.26
CA GLY A 88 9.30 2.36 -10.02
C GLY A 88 10.06 1.67 -8.88
N ASP A 89 11.38 1.55 -8.98
CA ASP A 89 12.23 0.85 -8.01
C ASP A 89 13.39 1.69 -7.46
N GLY A 90 13.50 2.94 -7.92
CA GLY A 90 14.54 3.90 -7.54
C GLY A 90 15.75 3.91 -8.48
N THR A 91 15.75 3.11 -9.54
CA THR A 91 16.82 3.12 -10.56
C THR A 91 16.51 4.03 -11.74
N GLY A 92 15.25 4.37 -11.95
CA GLY A 92 14.83 5.16 -13.10
C GLY A 92 15.21 6.62 -12.98
N MET A 93 15.79 7.18 -14.04
CA MET A 93 16.25 8.57 -14.07
C MET A 93 15.97 9.17 -15.44
N THR A 94 15.22 10.27 -15.45
CA THR A 94 14.93 11.07 -16.65
C THR A 94 14.62 12.50 -16.23
N SER A 95 14.74 13.46 -17.12
CA SER A 95 14.34 14.84 -16.89
C SER A 95 13.69 15.40 -18.15
N ILE A 96 13.07 16.58 -18.05
CA ILE A 96 12.58 17.29 -19.23
C ILE A 96 13.72 17.78 -20.14
N TYR A 97 14.96 17.76 -19.64
CA TYR A 97 16.18 18.19 -20.34
C TYR A 97 17.00 17.03 -20.92
N GLY A 98 16.49 15.80 -20.86
CA GLY A 98 17.19 14.59 -21.29
C GLY A 98 17.30 13.56 -20.17
N SER A 99 18.43 12.87 -20.03
CA SER A 99 18.58 11.82 -19.01
C SER A 99 18.78 12.38 -17.60
N LYS A 100 19.65 13.38 -17.44
CA LYS A 100 20.00 14.01 -16.16
C LYS A 100 20.28 15.50 -16.35
N PHE A 101 20.26 16.27 -15.27
CA PHE A 101 20.70 17.68 -15.25
C PHE A 101 21.52 18.01 -14.00
N ARG A 102 22.27 19.12 -14.08
CA ARG A 102 23.21 19.58 -13.05
C ARG A 102 22.51 20.08 -11.79
N ASP A 103 23.24 20.15 -10.69
CA ASP A 103 22.80 20.83 -9.48
C ASP A 103 22.73 22.34 -9.77
N GLU A 104 21.57 22.95 -9.54
CA GLU A 104 21.33 24.35 -9.92
C GLU A 104 22.00 25.33 -8.96
N ASN A 105 21.79 25.12 -7.66
CA ASN A 105 22.51 25.74 -6.54
C ASN A 105 22.23 24.95 -5.24
N PHE A 106 22.83 25.40 -4.14
CA PHE A 106 22.62 24.84 -2.79
C PHE A 106 22.34 25.95 -1.76
N ASP A 107 21.62 26.99 -2.19
CA ASP A 107 21.36 28.18 -1.36
C ASP A 107 20.34 27.91 -0.25
N LEU A 108 19.54 26.85 -0.41
CA LEU A 108 18.48 26.45 0.51
C LEU A 108 18.87 25.15 1.25
N GLU A 109 18.49 25.10 2.53
CA GLU A 109 18.88 24.03 3.47
C GLU A 109 17.69 23.12 3.82
N HIS A 110 17.99 21.89 4.23
CA HIS A 110 17.02 20.89 4.71
C HIS A 110 16.60 21.17 6.16
N SER A 111 16.13 22.39 6.40
CA SER A 111 15.90 22.99 7.72
C SER A 111 14.81 22.35 8.57
N GLY A 112 13.97 21.48 8.00
CA GLY A 112 12.86 20.86 8.72
C GLY A 112 12.03 19.90 7.87
N PRO A 113 10.90 19.40 8.42
CA PRO A 113 9.96 18.55 7.68
C PRO A 113 9.21 19.33 6.59
N GLY A 114 8.85 18.63 5.52
CA GLY A 114 8.07 19.18 4.41
C GLY A 114 8.90 19.92 3.36
N ILE A 115 10.23 19.80 3.36
CA ILE A 115 11.10 20.36 2.32
C ILE A 115 11.19 19.37 1.15
N LEU A 116 11.01 19.87 -0.08
CA LEU A 116 11.21 19.10 -1.31
C LEU A 116 12.64 19.23 -1.79
N SER A 117 13.25 18.09 -2.13
CA SER A 117 14.63 18.05 -2.59
C SER A 117 14.86 16.95 -3.63
N MET A 118 15.80 17.19 -4.55
CA MET A 118 16.09 16.27 -5.65
C MET A 118 16.86 15.05 -5.16
N ALA A 119 16.38 13.85 -5.51
CA ALA A 119 17.16 12.64 -5.33
C ALA A 119 18.14 12.51 -6.51
N ASN A 120 19.41 12.27 -6.19
CA ASN A 120 20.48 12.11 -7.18
C ASN A 120 21.35 10.88 -6.84
N ALA A 121 22.22 10.50 -7.77
CA ALA A 121 23.18 9.39 -7.64
C ALA A 121 24.63 9.91 -7.59
N GLY A 122 24.83 11.09 -6.98
CA GLY A 122 26.08 11.84 -6.98
C GLY A 122 25.90 13.27 -7.54
N PRO A 123 26.96 14.10 -7.48
CA PRO A 123 26.89 15.47 -7.98
C PRO A 123 26.42 15.54 -9.43
N ASP A 124 25.60 16.53 -9.75
CA ASP A 124 25.10 16.82 -11.11
C ASP A 124 24.29 15.69 -11.77
N THR A 125 23.57 14.90 -10.96
CA THR A 125 22.76 13.77 -11.46
C THR A 125 21.28 13.86 -11.12
N ASN A 126 20.73 15.08 -11.12
CA ASN A 126 19.30 15.28 -10.93
C ASN A 126 18.49 14.69 -12.08
N GLY A 127 17.30 14.16 -11.78
CA GLY A 127 16.41 13.54 -12.76
C GLY A 127 14.95 13.77 -12.42
N CYS A 128 14.18 12.69 -12.29
CA CYS A 128 12.75 12.74 -11.99
C CYS A 128 12.46 12.43 -10.53
N GLN A 129 13.36 11.71 -9.86
CA GLN A 129 13.17 11.32 -8.47
C GLN A 129 13.37 12.50 -7.52
N PHE A 130 12.55 12.52 -6.48
CA PHE A 130 12.57 13.53 -5.43
C PHE A 130 12.31 12.89 -4.08
N PHE A 131 12.58 13.63 -3.01
CA PHE A 131 12.13 13.26 -1.68
C PHE A 131 11.54 14.46 -0.93
N ILE A 132 10.68 14.15 0.03
CA ILE A 132 10.14 15.10 0.99
C ILE A 132 10.72 14.75 2.37
N THR A 133 11.32 15.74 3.03
CA THR A 133 11.90 15.54 4.37
C THR A 133 10.80 15.33 5.43
N CYS A 134 11.06 14.45 6.39
CA CYS A 134 10.20 14.23 7.56
C CYS A 134 10.81 14.75 8.86
N ALA A 135 12.09 15.11 8.83
CA ALA A 135 12.83 15.77 9.89
C ALA A 135 13.88 16.74 9.29
N LYS A 136 14.55 17.50 10.15
CA LYS A 136 15.69 18.34 9.76
C LYS A 136 16.88 17.45 9.34
N CYS A 137 17.49 17.73 8.19
CA CYS A 137 18.47 16.85 7.54
C CYS A 137 19.74 17.57 7.07
N ASP A 138 20.42 18.29 7.96
CA ASP A 138 21.60 19.13 7.66
C ASP A 138 22.72 18.40 6.89
N PHE A 139 22.84 17.08 7.08
CA PHE A 139 23.84 16.26 6.40
C PHE A 139 23.60 16.08 4.88
N LEU A 140 22.42 16.48 4.38
CA LEU A 140 22.06 16.50 2.96
C LEU A 140 22.34 17.85 2.30
N ASP A 141 22.62 18.90 3.08
CA ASP A 141 22.92 20.22 2.56
C ASP A 141 24.15 20.16 1.66
N LYS A 142 24.12 20.95 0.58
CA LYS A 142 25.16 20.98 -0.46
C LYS A 142 25.37 19.67 -1.24
N LYS A 143 24.50 18.69 -1.05
CA LYS A 143 24.50 17.41 -1.79
C LYS A 143 23.24 17.20 -2.60
N HIS A 144 22.11 17.75 -2.13
CA HIS A 144 20.81 17.65 -2.78
C HIS A 144 20.20 19.04 -2.93
N VAL A 145 19.68 19.34 -4.13
CA VAL A 145 19.07 20.63 -4.44
C VAL A 145 17.69 20.69 -3.80
N VAL A 146 17.50 21.61 -2.86
CA VAL A 146 16.19 21.98 -2.34
C VAL A 146 15.48 22.87 -3.36
N PHE A 147 14.27 22.49 -3.75
CA PHE A 147 13.53 23.18 -4.83
C PHE A 147 12.07 23.50 -4.48
N GLY A 148 11.62 23.20 -3.27
CA GLY A 148 10.26 23.52 -2.86
C GLY A 148 9.95 23.17 -1.40
N ARG A 149 8.70 23.40 -1.01
CA ARG A 149 8.17 22.97 0.30
C ARG A 149 6.69 22.61 0.23
N VAL A 150 6.24 21.81 1.18
CA VAL A 150 4.82 21.51 1.41
C VAL A 150 4.15 22.73 2.05
N LEU A 151 3.10 23.25 1.42
CA LEU A 151 2.24 24.30 1.97
C LEU A 151 1.10 23.70 2.80
N ASP A 152 0.49 22.63 2.28
CA ASP A 152 -0.66 21.96 2.87
C ASP A 152 -0.54 20.44 2.63
N GLY A 153 -1.06 19.64 3.56
CA GLY A 153 -0.95 18.19 3.50
C GLY A 153 0.25 17.59 4.23
N LEU A 154 0.88 18.30 5.18
CA LEU A 154 1.94 17.72 6.01
C LEU A 154 1.44 16.50 6.82
N LEU A 155 0.17 16.48 7.22
CA LEU A 155 -0.47 15.29 7.81
C LEU A 155 -0.48 14.10 6.84
N THR A 156 -0.67 14.34 5.54
CA THR A 156 -0.59 13.29 4.51
C THR A 156 0.83 12.75 4.41
N VAL A 157 1.84 13.62 4.44
CA VAL A 157 3.26 13.21 4.49
C VAL A 157 3.53 12.34 5.72
N ARG A 158 3.03 12.74 6.91
CA ARG A 158 3.14 11.94 8.14
C ARG A 158 2.42 10.58 8.05
N LYS A 159 1.27 10.51 7.37
CA LYS A 159 0.60 9.22 7.11
C LYS A 159 1.47 8.31 6.23
N ILE A 160 2.10 8.86 5.18
CA ILE A 160 2.99 8.10 4.29
C ILE A 160 4.24 7.65 5.05
N GLU A 161 4.85 8.53 5.84
CA GLU A 161 6.01 8.26 6.68
C GLU A 161 5.78 7.07 7.64
N ASN A 162 4.58 6.95 8.20
CA ASN A 162 4.22 5.86 9.11
C ASN A 162 3.69 4.61 8.38
N VAL A 163 3.76 4.56 7.03
CA VAL A 163 3.46 3.33 6.29
C VAL A 163 4.51 2.28 6.65
N PRO A 164 4.11 1.05 7.00
CA PRO A 164 5.04 -0.04 7.28
C PRO A 164 6.01 -0.25 6.12
N THR A 165 7.30 -0.40 6.39
CA THR A 165 8.31 -0.61 5.34
C THR A 165 9.00 -1.96 5.46
N GLY A 166 9.53 -2.43 4.32
CA GLY A 166 10.24 -3.69 4.19
C GLY A 166 11.74 -3.56 4.05
N GLN A 167 12.35 -4.58 3.42
CA GLN A 167 13.75 -4.50 3.02
C GLN A 167 13.96 -3.24 2.17
N ASN A 168 15.11 -2.58 2.37
CA ASN A 168 15.47 -1.32 1.72
C ASN A 168 14.49 -0.16 1.96
N ASN A 169 13.69 -0.23 3.04
CA ASN A 169 12.70 0.78 3.39
C ASN A 169 11.60 0.97 2.33
N LYS A 170 11.32 -0.05 1.51
CA LYS A 170 10.22 -0.01 0.55
C LYS A 170 8.87 -0.12 1.26
N PRO A 171 7.89 0.76 1.02
CA PRO A 171 6.56 0.65 1.63
C PRO A 171 5.91 -0.71 1.38
N LYS A 172 5.33 -1.27 2.42
CA LYS A 172 4.60 -2.54 2.41
C LYS A 172 3.14 -2.26 2.65
N ILE A 173 2.37 -2.57 1.62
CA ILE A 173 0.92 -2.48 1.66
C ILE A 173 0.41 -3.91 1.85
N PRO A 174 -0.32 -4.22 2.93
CA PRO A 174 -0.83 -5.57 3.16
C PRO A 174 -1.84 -5.94 2.08
N ILE A 175 -1.42 -6.81 1.18
CA ILE A 175 -2.22 -7.39 0.12
C ILE A 175 -2.89 -8.66 0.64
N VAL A 176 -4.22 -8.68 0.58
CA VAL A 176 -5.08 -9.82 0.83
C VAL A 176 -5.67 -10.28 -0.49
N VAL A 177 -5.52 -11.55 -0.81
CA VAL A 177 -6.10 -12.15 -2.02
C VAL A 177 -7.27 -13.05 -1.67
N LEU A 178 -8.35 -12.99 -2.44
CA LEU A 178 -9.51 -13.88 -2.34
C LEU A 178 -9.38 -14.96 -3.42
N LEU A 179 -9.22 -16.21 -3.01
CA LEU A 179 -9.06 -17.37 -3.90
C LEU A 179 -10.10 -18.44 -3.59
N GLY A 180 -10.40 -19.29 -4.56
CA GLY A 180 -11.46 -20.30 -4.48
C GLY A 180 -12.08 -20.54 -5.85
N GLU A 181 -12.89 -21.59 -6.01
CA GLU A 181 -13.50 -21.94 -7.30
C GLU A 181 -14.51 -20.87 -7.79
N GLY A 182 -14.95 -20.96 -9.04
CA GLY A 182 -16.04 -20.12 -9.55
C GLY A 182 -17.32 -20.20 -8.71
N ALA A 183 -18.03 -19.08 -8.56
CA ALA A 183 -19.33 -19.00 -7.89
C ALA A 183 -19.39 -19.40 -6.38
N VAL A 184 -18.24 -19.54 -5.71
CA VAL A 184 -18.20 -19.73 -4.23
C VAL A 184 -18.55 -18.46 -3.45
N GLY A 185 -18.64 -17.29 -4.12
CA GLY A 185 -19.08 -16.02 -3.53
C GLY A 185 -17.96 -15.07 -3.08
N LYS A 186 -16.75 -15.17 -3.66
CA LYS A 186 -15.61 -14.28 -3.41
C LYS A 186 -15.96 -12.79 -3.57
N SER A 187 -16.46 -12.43 -4.75
CA SER A 187 -16.89 -11.06 -5.08
C SER A 187 -18.03 -10.60 -4.18
N SER A 188 -18.98 -11.48 -3.85
CA SER A 188 -20.09 -11.16 -2.95
C SER A 188 -19.62 -10.89 -1.52
N LEU A 189 -18.65 -11.65 -1.01
CA LEU A 189 -18.03 -11.41 0.31
C LEU A 189 -17.27 -10.09 0.31
N MET A 190 -16.51 -9.82 -0.75
CA MET A 190 -15.73 -8.60 -0.92
C MET A 190 -16.61 -7.34 -0.99
N LEU A 191 -17.63 -7.34 -1.86
CA LEU A 191 -18.60 -6.25 -1.97
C LEU A 191 -19.39 -6.05 -0.68
N ARG A 192 -19.75 -7.15 0.00
CA ARG A 192 -20.45 -7.06 1.28
C ARG A 192 -19.54 -6.45 2.35
N TYR A 193 -18.28 -6.84 2.39
CA TYR A 193 -17.33 -6.29 3.35
C TYR A 193 -17.06 -4.80 3.09
N VAL A 194 -16.83 -4.39 1.84
CA VAL A 194 -16.43 -3.01 1.51
C VAL A 194 -17.62 -2.07 1.44
N GLU A 195 -18.71 -2.46 0.78
CA GLU A 195 -19.85 -1.59 0.48
C GLU A 195 -21.13 -1.92 1.27
N ASN A 196 -21.14 -2.99 2.06
CA ASN A 196 -22.35 -3.53 2.71
C ASN A 196 -23.47 -3.87 1.71
N LYS A 197 -23.14 -4.18 0.45
CA LYS A 197 -24.10 -4.54 -0.61
C LYS A 197 -24.04 -6.02 -0.96
N PHE A 198 -25.17 -6.55 -1.42
CA PHE A 198 -25.24 -7.89 -2.01
C PHE A 198 -26.16 -7.87 -3.22
N ASN A 199 -25.68 -8.43 -4.31
CA ASN A 199 -26.46 -8.59 -5.52
C ASN A 199 -26.80 -10.09 -5.71
N PRO A 200 -28.08 -10.50 -5.57
CA PRO A 200 -28.48 -11.89 -5.79
C PRO A 200 -28.34 -12.34 -7.25
N ARG A 201 -28.21 -11.40 -8.20
CA ARG A 201 -27.98 -11.67 -9.63
C ARG A 201 -26.54 -11.35 -10.04
N HIS A 202 -25.59 -11.42 -9.11
CA HIS A 202 -24.18 -11.22 -9.45
C HIS A 202 -23.73 -12.27 -10.46
N ILE A 203 -23.41 -11.83 -11.68
CA ILE A 203 -22.88 -12.68 -12.75
C ILE A 203 -21.41 -12.97 -12.45
N SER A 204 -20.85 -14.06 -13.00
CA SER A 204 -19.42 -14.37 -12.88
C SER A 204 -18.54 -13.15 -13.13
N THR A 205 -17.60 -12.93 -12.24
CA THR A 205 -16.68 -11.79 -12.29
C THR A 205 -15.83 -11.90 -13.56
N ILE A 206 -15.78 -10.84 -14.37
CA ILE A 206 -15.09 -10.86 -15.67
C ILE A 206 -13.63 -10.43 -15.51
N GLN A 207 -13.37 -9.45 -14.65
CA GLN A 207 -12.06 -8.83 -14.44
C GLN A 207 -11.71 -8.80 -12.95
N ALA A 208 -10.42 -8.99 -12.62
CA ALA A 208 -9.95 -8.85 -11.25
C ALA A 208 -10.29 -7.44 -10.72
N SER A 209 -10.89 -7.38 -9.54
CA SER A 209 -11.26 -6.12 -8.90
C SER A 209 -10.41 -5.89 -7.66
N PHE A 210 -10.06 -4.62 -7.45
CA PHE A 210 -9.16 -4.17 -6.39
C PHE A 210 -9.91 -3.17 -5.53
N LEU A 211 -10.13 -3.51 -4.26
CA LEU A 211 -10.74 -2.62 -3.29
C LEU A 211 -9.87 -2.51 -2.05
N CYS A 212 -9.98 -1.37 -1.38
CA CYS A 212 -9.26 -1.07 -0.17
C CYS A 212 -10.22 -0.82 0.99
N LYS A 213 -9.86 -1.29 2.17
CA LYS A 213 -10.64 -1.01 3.39
C LYS A 213 -9.70 -0.83 4.58
N LYS A 214 -9.93 0.26 5.31
CA LYS A 214 -9.30 0.49 6.62
C LYS A 214 -9.99 -0.38 7.65
N ILE A 215 -9.21 -1.18 8.38
CA ILE A 215 -9.65 -2.00 9.51
C ILE A 215 -8.81 -1.62 10.73
N VAL A 216 -9.40 -1.64 11.92
CA VAL A 216 -8.68 -1.41 13.18
C VAL A 216 -8.76 -2.69 13.99
N VAL A 217 -7.62 -3.33 14.27
CA VAL A 217 -7.55 -4.59 15.01
C VAL A 217 -6.56 -4.43 16.16
N ASP A 218 -7.01 -4.71 17.39
CA ASP A 218 -6.21 -4.60 18.62
C ASP A 218 -5.49 -3.24 18.75
N GLY A 219 -6.18 -2.14 18.43
CA GLY A 219 -5.64 -0.78 18.47
C GLY A 219 -4.80 -0.37 17.25
N ASN A 220 -4.59 -1.27 16.29
CA ASN A 220 -3.75 -1.03 15.12
C ASN A 220 -4.58 -0.77 13.87
N ALA A 221 -4.42 0.40 13.27
CA ALA A 221 -5.07 0.72 12.00
C ALA A 221 -4.29 0.12 10.83
N VAL A 222 -4.93 -0.79 10.08
CA VAL A 222 -4.36 -1.44 8.90
C VAL A 222 -5.22 -1.12 7.67
N ILE A 223 -4.58 -0.78 6.55
CA ILE A 223 -5.29 -0.60 5.26
C ILE A 223 -5.12 -1.88 4.46
N LEU A 224 -6.17 -2.71 4.42
CA LEU A 224 -6.17 -3.94 3.64
C LEU A 224 -6.42 -3.64 2.17
N ASN A 225 -5.64 -4.29 1.33
CA ASN A 225 -5.75 -4.24 -0.12
C ASN A 225 -6.28 -5.56 -0.61
N ILE A 226 -7.57 -5.59 -0.95
CA ILE A 226 -8.31 -6.80 -1.24
C ILE A 226 -8.37 -6.98 -2.75
N TRP A 227 -7.74 -8.04 -3.22
CA TRP A 227 -7.81 -8.48 -4.60
C TRP A 227 -8.84 -9.59 -4.73
N ASP A 228 -9.90 -9.33 -5.48
CA ASP A 228 -10.84 -10.37 -5.90
C ASP A 228 -10.41 -10.92 -7.26
N THR A 229 -9.87 -12.13 -7.25
CA THR A 229 -9.53 -12.82 -8.49
C THR A 229 -10.79 -13.40 -9.10
N ALA A 230 -11.10 -12.98 -10.32
CA ALA A 230 -12.39 -13.12 -10.98
C ALA A 230 -12.75 -14.56 -11.44
N GLY A 231 -12.46 -15.60 -10.67
CA GLY A 231 -12.64 -16.99 -11.13
C GLY A 231 -11.77 -17.36 -12.34
N GLN A 232 -10.81 -16.50 -12.69
CA GLN A 232 -9.95 -16.57 -13.87
C GLN A 232 -8.74 -17.49 -13.66
N GLU A 233 -8.65 -18.19 -12.53
CA GLU A 233 -7.64 -19.22 -12.25
C GLU A 233 -7.58 -20.37 -13.26
N LYS A 234 -8.59 -20.49 -14.14
CA LYS A 234 -8.55 -21.34 -15.34
C LYS A 234 -7.40 -20.96 -16.29
N PHE A 235 -6.94 -19.70 -16.26
CA PHE A 235 -5.74 -19.25 -16.94
C PHE A 235 -4.55 -19.27 -15.97
N HIS A 236 -4.00 -20.47 -15.75
CA HIS A 236 -2.83 -20.74 -14.91
C HIS A 236 -1.62 -19.79 -15.14
N ALA A 237 -1.53 -19.15 -16.30
CA ALA A 237 -0.47 -18.20 -16.64
C ALA A 237 -0.56 -16.86 -15.88
N LEU A 238 -1.75 -16.42 -15.46
CA LEU A 238 -1.96 -15.12 -14.81
C LEU A 238 -2.02 -15.20 -13.27
N GLY A 239 -2.23 -16.40 -12.71
CA GLY A 239 -2.33 -16.62 -11.26
C GLY A 239 -1.14 -16.05 -10.47
N PRO A 240 0.11 -16.41 -10.81
CA PRO A 240 1.29 -15.96 -10.06
C PRO A 240 1.50 -14.44 -10.02
N ILE A 241 0.82 -13.66 -10.87
CA ILE A 241 0.91 -12.20 -10.86
C ILE A 241 0.10 -11.61 -9.69
N TYR A 242 -1.05 -12.21 -9.34
CA TYR A 242 -1.98 -11.63 -8.37
C TYR A 242 -1.64 -11.93 -6.91
N TYR A 243 -1.02 -13.06 -6.61
CA TYR A 243 -0.70 -13.47 -5.24
C TYR A 243 0.80 -13.50 -4.91
N ARG A 244 1.70 -13.07 -5.81
CA ARG A 244 3.16 -13.14 -5.58
C ARG A 244 3.65 -12.39 -4.35
N ASP A 245 2.97 -11.31 -4.01
CA ASP A 245 3.33 -10.40 -2.92
C ASP A 245 2.19 -10.31 -1.88
N SER A 246 1.31 -11.32 -1.84
CA SER A 246 0.23 -11.35 -0.85
C SER A 246 0.79 -11.68 0.54
N HIS A 247 0.24 -10.99 1.53
CA HIS A 247 0.59 -11.16 2.94
C HIS A 247 -0.45 -12.06 3.64
N GLY A 248 -1.68 -12.04 3.14
CA GLY A 248 -2.76 -12.94 3.55
C GLY A 248 -3.54 -13.48 2.36
N ALA A 249 -4.10 -14.67 2.50
CA ALA A 249 -5.00 -15.26 1.52
C ALA A 249 -6.26 -15.81 2.20
N LEU A 250 -7.41 -15.40 1.68
CA LEU A 250 -8.73 -15.92 2.02
C LEU A 250 -9.09 -16.99 1.00
N LEU A 251 -9.11 -18.25 1.44
CA LEU A 251 -9.42 -19.41 0.62
C LEU A 251 -10.89 -19.80 0.82
N ILE A 252 -11.74 -19.44 -0.12
CA ILE A 252 -13.19 -19.53 0.02
C ILE A 252 -13.71 -20.76 -0.71
N TYR A 253 -14.53 -21.56 -0.01
CA TYR A 253 -15.30 -22.65 -0.58
C TYR A 253 -16.78 -22.47 -0.27
N ASP A 254 -17.63 -23.15 -1.04
CA ASP A 254 -19.07 -23.20 -0.81
C ASP A 254 -19.38 -24.44 0.06
N ILE A 255 -20.08 -24.26 1.19
CA ILE A 255 -20.42 -25.37 2.09
C ILE A 255 -21.31 -26.45 1.43
N THR A 256 -21.98 -26.10 0.34
CA THR A 256 -22.86 -26.99 -0.44
C THR A 256 -22.11 -27.71 -1.57
N ASP A 257 -20.84 -27.36 -1.85
CA ASP A 257 -20.08 -27.95 -2.95
C ASP A 257 -18.73 -28.53 -2.47
N LEU A 258 -18.67 -29.86 -2.40
CA LEU A 258 -17.45 -30.59 -2.03
C LEU A 258 -16.31 -30.36 -3.03
N HIS A 259 -16.60 -30.14 -4.31
CA HIS A 259 -15.57 -29.88 -5.31
C HIS A 259 -14.83 -28.57 -5.02
N SER A 260 -15.57 -27.51 -4.64
CA SER A 260 -14.98 -26.23 -4.25
C SER A 260 -14.02 -26.36 -3.07
N PHE A 261 -14.29 -27.27 -2.12
CA PHE A 261 -13.41 -27.54 -0.99
C PHE A 261 -12.13 -28.28 -1.41
N GLU A 262 -12.20 -29.26 -2.31
CA GLU A 262 -10.99 -29.91 -2.86
C GLU A 262 -10.09 -28.93 -3.63
N LYS A 263 -10.69 -27.94 -4.30
CA LYS A 263 -9.96 -26.86 -4.97
C LYS A 263 -9.20 -25.98 -3.99
N VAL A 264 -9.78 -25.67 -2.82
CA VAL A 264 -9.06 -24.97 -1.75
C VAL A 264 -7.79 -25.73 -1.35
N LYS A 265 -7.83 -27.06 -1.26
CA LYS A 265 -6.63 -27.85 -0.92
C LYS A 265 -5.51 -27.71 -1.94
N SER A 266 -5.88 -27.61 -3.22
CA SER A 266 -4.92 -27.38 -4.31
C SER A 266 -4.30 -25.99 -4.21
N TRP A 267 -5.10 -24.96 -3.90
CA TRP A 267 -4.62 -23.59 -3.67
C TRP A 267 -3.66 -23.47 -2.49
N VAL A 268 -3.94 -24.15 -1.38
CA VAL A 268 -3.03 -24.17 -0.23
C VAL A 268 -1.65 -24.66 -0.66
N LYS A 269 -1.58 -25.77 -1.40
CA LYS A 269 -0.31 -26.34 -1.89
C LYS A 269 0.42 -25.36 -2.81
N GLU A 270 -0.31 -24.71 -3.71
CA GLU A 270 0.29 -23.75 -4.65
C GLU A 270 0.84 -22.50 -3.95
N LEU A 271 0.06 -21.88 -3.05
CA LEU A 271 0.49 -20.71 -2.30
C LEU A 271 1.70 -21.03 -1.42
N ARG A 272 1.70 -22.17 -0.74
CA ARG A 272 2.85 -22.63 0.06
C ARG A 272 4.09 -22.87 -0.81
N ARG A 273 3.93 -23.36 -2.04
CA ARG A 273 5.05 -23.56 -2.97
C ARG A 273 5.69 -22.23 -3.42
N ILE A 274 4.88 -21.19 -3.62
CA ILE A 274 5.34 -19.91 -4.18
C ILE A 274 5.78 -18.94 -3.09
N LEU A 275 4.98 -18.78 -2.03
CA LEU A 275 5.20 -17.81 -0.95
C LEU A 275 5.86 -18.43 0.28
N GLY A 276 6.00 -19.76 0.31
CA GLY A 276 6.51 -20.48 1.46
C GLY A 276 5.56 -20.36 2.66
N GLU A 277 6.16 -20.34 3.85
CA GLU A 277 5.37 -20.13 5.06
C GLU A 277 4.92 -18.68 5.24
N SER A 278 5.50 -17.72 4.52
CA SER A 278 5.33 -16.28 4.79
C SER A 278 3.89 -15.76 4.70
N VAL A 279 3.04 -16.42 3.91
CA VAL A 279 1.62 -16.07 3.75
C VAL A 279 0.77 -16.60 4.91
N VAL A 280 -0.12 -15.75 5.41
CA VAL A 280 -1.16 -16.16 6.36
C VAL A 280 -2.37 -16.67 5.59
N LEU A 281 -2.86 -17.87 5.95
CA LEU A 281 -3.97 -18.52 5.27
C LEU A 281 -5.18 -18.57 6.19
N LEU A 282 -6.34 -18.18 5.67
CA LEU A 282 -7.64 -18.35 6.32
C LEU A 282 -8.57 -19.09 5.35
N ILE A 283 -9.09 -20.24 5.77
CA ILE A 283 -10.05 -21.03 5.00
C ILE A 283 -11.46 -20.61 5.40
N VAL A 284 -12.30 -20.29 4.42
CA VAL A 284 -13.63 -19.73 4.66
C VAL A 284 -14.70 -20.58 3.99
N GLY A 285 -15.58 -21.16 4.81
CA GLY A 285 -16.81 -21.80 4.33
C GLY A 285 -17.90 -20.76 4.12
N ASN A 286 -18.25 -20.44 2.87
CA ASN A 286 -19.29 -19.46 2.54
C ASN A 286 -20.63 -20.13 2.24
N LYS A 287 -21.70 -19.33 2.27
CA LYS A 287 -23.10 -19.72 2.07
C LYS A 287 -23.73 -20.52 3.22
N THR A 288 -23.39 -20.18 4.47
CA THR A 288 -24.05 -20.77 5.66
C THR A 288 -25.56 -20.55 5.71
N ASP A 289 -26.11 -19.64 4.91
CA ASP A 289 -27.55 -19.52 4.69
C ASP A 289 -28.18 -20.76 4.03
N LEU A 290 -27.36 -21.65 3.45
CA LEU A 290 -27.77 -22.91 2.83
C LEU A 290 -27.39 -24.14 3.67
N GLU A 291 -27.34 -24.02 4.99
CA GLU A 291 -26.93 -25.08 5.93
C GLU A 291 -27.63 -26.43 5.70
N ARG A 292 -28.91 -26.42 5.30
CA ARG A 292 -29.69 -27.63 5.00
C ARG A 292 -29.13 -28.45 3.84
N ASN A 293 -28.36 -27.82 2.95
CA ASN A 293 -27.78 -28.42 1.75
C ASN A 293 -26.25 -28.62 1.91
N ARG A 294 -25.74 -28.61 3.15
CA ARG A 294 -24.31 -28.77 3.42
C ARG A 294 -23.81 -30.13 2.93
N ASN A 295 -22.78 -30.08 2.10
CA ASN A 295 -22.04 -31.26 1.62
C ASN A 295 -20.61 -31.31 2.18
N VAL A 296 -20.15 -30.22 2.81
CA VAL A 296 -18.84 -30.16 3.48
C VAL A 296 -19.04 -30.04 4.98
N GLU A 297 -18.74 -31.12 5.70
CA GLU A 297 -18.81 -31.14 7.16
C GLU A 297 -17.86 -30.12 7.79
N ARG A 298 -18.36 -29.38 8.78
CA ARG A 298 -17.60 -28.34 9.47
C ARG A 298 -16.34 -28.89 10.15
N GLN A 299 -16.45 -30.08 10.74
CA GLN A 299 -15.33 -30.72 11.43
C GLN A 299 -14.19 -31.07 10.46
N THR A 300 -14.52 -31.64 9.29
CA THR A 300 -13.57 -31.95 8.22
C THR A 300 -12.82 -30.70 7.74
N ALA A 301 -13.51 -29.58 7.58
CA ALA A 301 -12.87 -28.32 7.18
C ALA A 301 -11.95 -27.75 8.27
N LEU A 302 -12.36 -27.82 9.54
CA LEU A 302 -11.56 -27.40 10.69
C LEU A 302 -10.29 -28.23 10.85
N GLU A 303 -10.40 -29.56 10.73
CA GLU A 303 -9.27 -30.48 10.80
C GLU A 303 -8.27 -30.24 9.67
N TYR A 304 -8.78 -30.03 8.46
CA TYR A 304 -7.93 -29.69 7.32
C TYR A 304 -7.20 -28.36 7.53
N ALA A 305 -7.90 -27.30 7.96
CA ALA A 305 -7.29 -26.00 8.22
C ALA A 305 -6.15 -26.11 9.25
N LYS A 306 -6.38 -26.82 10.36
CA LYS A 306 -5.35 -27.11 11.37
C LYS A 306 -4.15 -27.85 10.79
N SER A 307 -4.39 -28.86 9.92
CA SER A 307 -3.32 -29.66 9.31
C SER A 307 -2.36 -28.84 8.43
N VAL A 308 -2.82 -27.71 7.88
CA VAL A 308 -2.02 -26.84 7.01
C VAL A 308 -1.56 -25.55 7.69
N GLY A 309 -1.81 -25.41 9.00
CA GLY A 309 -1.48 -24.22 9.78
C GLY A 309 -2.26 -22.99 9.30
N ALA A 310 -3.54 -23.17 8.98
CA ALA A 310 -4.49 -22.13 8.63
C ALA A 310 -5.61 -22.08 9.65
N ASP A 311 -6.22 -20.90 9.83
CA ASP A 311 -7.45 -20.77 10.59
C ASP A 311 -8.66 -21.09 9.70
N HIS A 312 -9.82 -21.34 10.32
CA HIS A 312 -11.07 -21.59 9.62
C HIS A 312 -12.21 -20.76 10.21
N CYS A 313 -13.05 -20.21 9.34
CA CYS A 313 -14.30 -19.57 9.73
C CYS A 313 -15.40 -19.85 8.70
N GLU A 314 -16.65 -19.56 9.07
CA GLU A 314 -17.78 -19.69 8.16
C GLU A 314 -18.50 -18.35 8.00
N THR A 315 -19.03 -18.11 6.80
CA THR A 315 -19.61 -16.83 6.41
C THR A 315 -20.88 -17.00 5.58
N SER A 316 -21.73 -15.98 5.57
CA SER A 316 -22.78 -15.82 4.58
C SER A 316 -22.74 -14.41 4.01
N ALA A 317 -22.30 -14.29 2.76
CA ALA A 317 -22.39 -13.03 2.00
C ALA A 317 -23.85 -12.50 1.91
N LYS A 318 -24.82 -13.41 1.81
CA LYS A 318 -26.24 -13.10 1.69
C LYS A 318 -26.77 -12.47 2.98
N ASN A 319 -26.56 -13.13 4.11
CA ASN A 319 -27.07 -12.70 5.42
C ASN A 319 -26.14 -11.73 6.15
N ASN A 320 -24.96 -11.43 5.58
CA ASN A 320 -23.92 -10.58 6.19
C ASN A 320 -23.43 -11.11 7.54
N VAL A 321 -23.14 -12.42 7.61
CA VAL A 321 -22.70 -13.10 8.84
C VAL A 321 -21.26 -13.56 8.70
N GLY A 322 -20.43 -13.33 9.73
CA GLY A 322 -19.06 -13.86 9.83
C GLY A 322 -18.02 -13.14 8.98
N ILE A 323 -18.42 -12.15 8.17
CA ILE A 323 -17.54 -11.53 7.16
C ILE A 323 -16.53 -10.61 7.83
N ASN A 324 -16.96 -9.74 8.73
CA ASN A 324 -16.05 -8.83 9.44
C ASN A 324 -15.08 -9.65 10.30
N GLU A 325 -15.60 -10.66 11.00
CA GLU A 325 -14.82 -11.58 11.82
C GLU A 325 -13.75 -12.31 11.00
N ALA A 326 -14.07 -12.74 9.77
CA ALA A 326 -13.09 -13.36 8.87
C ALA A 326 -11.93 -12.41 8.53
N PHE A 327 -12.24 -11.17 8.14
CA PHE A 327 -11.20 -10.18 7.81
C PHE A 327 -10.40 -9.74 9.05
N GLU A 328 -11.05 -9.63 10.21
CA GLU A 328 -10.40 -9.33 11.49
C GLU A 328 -9.44 -10.44 11.91
N LEU A 329 -9.87 -11.71 11.85
CA LEU A 329 -9.05 -12.89 12.16
C LEU A 329 -7.82 -12.95 11.25
N LEU A 330 -8.00 -12.81 9.94
CA LEU A 330 -6.88 -12.80 9.00
C LEU A 330 -5.91 -11.65 9.31
N THR A 331 -6.45 -10.44 9.53
CA THR A 331 -5.62 -9.26 9.83
C THR A 331 -4.85 -9.44 11.12
N LYS A 332 -5.49 -9.97 12.17
CA LYS A 332 -4.84 -10.29 13.44
C LYS A 332 -3.69 -11.28 13.26
N ALA A 333 -3.90 -12.37 12.53
CA ALA A 333 -2.85 -13.35 12.26
C ALA A 333 -1.71 -12.75 11.44
N MET A 334 -2.00 -11.85 10.48
CA MET A 334 -0.99 -11.09 9.72
C MET A 334 -0.17 -10.16 10.63
N ILE A 335 -0.82 -9.47 11.56
CA ILE A 335 -0.24 -8.59 12.59
C ILE A 335 0.67 -9.41 13.54
N GLU A 336 0.19 -10.52 14.11
CA GLU A 336 0.99 -11.33 15.04
C GLU A 336 2.26 -11.90 14.38
N ARG A 337 2.12 -12.34 13.12
CA ARG A 337 3.25 -12.85 12.34
C ARG A 337 4.28 -11.76 12.02
N ALA A 338 3.80 -10.57 11.70
CA ALA A 338 4.60 -9.37 11.53
C ALA A 338 5.49 -9.10 12.75
N LYS A 339 4.88 -9.07 13.95
CA LYS A 339 5.57 -8.89 15.25
C LYS A 339 6.68 -9.93 15.48
N LYS A 340 6.38 -11.22 15.29
CA LYS A 340 7.35 -12.32 15.48
C LYS A 340 8.57 -12.20 14.56
N THR A 341 8.35 -11.76 13.32
CA THR A 341 9.43 -11.62 12.33
C THR A 341 10.37 -10.46 12.66
N GLN A 342 9.85 -9.41 13.29
CA GLN A 342 10.61 -8.25 13.75
C GLN A 342 11.58 -8.62 14.90
N LEU A 343 11.08 -9.34 15.90
CA LEU A 343 11.86 -9.81 17.07
C LEU A 343 12.97 -10.80 16.68
N ALA A 344 12.74 -11.65 15.68
CA ALA A 344 13.76 -12.59 15.21
C ALA A 344 14.93 -11.91 14.47
N SER A 345 14.76 -10.68 13.98
CA SER A 345 15.80 -9.95 13.26
C SER A 345 16.79 -9.22 14.17
N THR A 346 16.45 -9.00 15.45
CA THR A 346 17.32 -8.33 16.43
C THR A 346 18.32 -9.27 17.11
N ASP A 347 18.06 -10.58 17.14
CA ASP A 347 18.90 -11.57 17.86
C ASP A 347 19.91 -12.33 16.98
N GLY A 348 19.96 -12.05 15.67
CA GLY A 348 20.66 -12.87 14.67
C GLY A 348 21.68 -12.14 13.80
N ALA A 349 22.55 -11.30 14.36
CA ALA A 349 23.62 -10.64 13.61
C ALA A 349 24.88 -11.52 13.51
N CYS A 350 24.83 -12.64 12.78
CA CYS A 350 26.02 -13.21 12.13
C CYS A 350 25.65 -14.19 11.01
N GLY A 351 25.99 -13.84 9.76
CA GLY A 351 26.28 -14.82 8.71
C GLY A 351 25.14 -15.21 7.74
N ARG A 352 25.38 -14.85 6.46
CA ARG A 352 24.80 -15.35 5.20
C ARG A 352 23.46 -14.76 4.70
N ALA A 353 23.47 -14.54 3.39
CA ALA A 353 22.54 -13.74 2.58
C ALA A 353 21.06 -14.06 2.82
N PRO A 354 20.16 -13.05 2.89
CA PRO A 354 18.75 -13.32 3.07
C PRO A 354 18.04 -13.53 1.72
N SER A 355 17.27 -14.61 1.64
CA SER A 355 16.21 -14.77 0.63
C SER A 355 15.15 -13.68 0.83
N ARG A 356 14.50 -13.28 -0.27
CA ARG A 356 13.34 -12.36 -0.28
C ARG A 356 12.32 -12.80 0.78
N ARG A 357 12.04 -11.96 1.78
CA ARG A 357 11.06 -12.23 2.87
C ARG A 357 10.17 -11.00 3.11
N ASN A 358 8.86 -11.21 3.04
CA ASN A 358 7.81 -10.19 3.14
C ASN A 358 7.37 -9.99 4.60
N ASN A 359 8.10 -9.14 5.34
CA ASN A 359 7.72 -8.72 6.71
C ASN A 359 6.63 -7.63 6.69
N LEU A 360 5.38 -7.92 6.99
CA LEU A 360 4.40 -6.88 7.37
C LEU A 360 4.79 -6.31 8.75
N LEU A 361 4.45 -5.06 9.10
CA LEU A 361 4.65 -4.49 10.44
C LEU A 361 3.50 -3.55 10.83
N ILE A 362 3.24 -3.47 12.12
CA ILE A 362 2.02 -2.91 12.71
C ILE A 362 2.29 -1.48 13.16
N VAL A 363 1.34 -0.59 12.91
CA VAL A 363 1.36 0.79 13.40
C VAL A 363 0.64 0.82 14.75
N ASP A 364 1.38 0.93 15.84
CA ASP A 364 0.81 1.26 17.16
C ASP A 364 0.44 2.76 17.13
N ASP A 365 -0.84 3.07 17.36
CA ASP A 365 -1.24 4.46 17.64
C ASP A 365 -0.74 4.85 19.05
N PRO A 366 -0.27 6.09 19.26
CA PRO A 366 0.06 6.56 20.60
C PRO A 366 -1.19 6.56 21.49
N PRO A 367 -1.08 6.27 22.80
CA PRO A 367 -2.22 6.17 23.68
C PRO A 367 -3.00 7.49 23.71
N THR A 368 -4.32 7.40 23.50
CA THR A 368 -5.23 8.50 23.69
C THR A 368 -5.16 8.97 25.14
N SER A 369 -4.63 10.17 25.37
CA SER A 369 -4.63 10.80 26.68
C SER A 369 -6.07 11.13 27.07
N ASP A 370 -6.65 10.37 28.00
CA ASP A 370 -7.89 10.71 28.66
C ASP A 370 -7.72 12.05 29.39
N LYS A 371 -8.24 13.13 28.81
CA LYS A 371 -8.42 14.38 29.53
C LYS A 371 -9.58 14.21 30.51
N LYS A 372 -9.25 13.93 31.77
CA LYS A 372 -10.14 14.17 32.91
C LYS A 372 -10.56 15.65 32.90
N CYS A 373 -11.86 15.89 32.76
CA CYS A 373 -12.47 17.16 33.14
C CYS A 373 -12.24 17.40 34.64
N CYS A 374 -11.49 18.44 34.98
CA CYS A 374 -11.49 19.00 36.32
C CYS A 374 -12.61 20.04 36.38
N SER A 375 -13.66 19.73 37.14
CA SER A 375 -14.57 20.72 37.72
C SER A 375 -13.91 21.31 38.97
N GLY A 376 -13.78 22.63 39.01
CA GLY A 376 -13.27 23.43 40.11
C GLY A 376 -13.35 24.90 39.76
#